data_AF-A0A9E2HER5-F1
#
_entry.id   AF-A0A9E2HER5-F1
#
_cell.length_a   1.000
_cell.length_b   1.000
_cell.length_c   1.000
_cell.angle_alpha   90.00
_cell.angle_beta   90.00
_cell.angle_gamma   90.00
#
_symmetry.space_group_name_H-M   'P 1'
#
loop_
_entity.id
_entity.type
_entity.pdbx_description
1 polymer ?
#
loop_
_entity_poly.entity_id
_entity_poly.type
_entity_poly.pdbx_seq_one_letter_code
_entity_poly.pdbx_strand_id
1 'polypeptide(L)'
;MQLFALNKNDGNSFPTHIRNIASENGFYNFDYKDERLSIEYPLAQLEDVISKIIYKIIAEESLASTTDNDKQILSFFLSVQKIRGNSTRETLKEMNQLLMKHLMDMGADPSKVEGFQNLEEDDVKKISIEMVLDADRFAPYFYDKTWLLYRTEESLPFIISDTPITLQNSNDFGFFGNLGLNVPGIEIYFPLSPTLTLAIVCNSLEGSFRDAQKKYDFITNYDPKLLEDFN
;
A
#
# COMPACT_ATOMS: atom_id res chain seq x y z
N MET A 1 12.12 -13.18 21.83
CA MET A 1 10.90 -12.45 21.41
C MET A 1 9.92 -13.48 20.85
N GLN A 2 8.74 -13.60 21.45
CA GLN A 2 7.69 -14.55 21.02
C GLN A 2 6.64 -13.74 20.24
N LEU A 3 6.40 -14.12 18.98
CA LEU A 3 5.39 -13.49 18.14
C LEU A 3 4.06 -14.24 18.27
N PHE A 4 2.96 -13.50 18.25
CA PHE A 4 1.60 -14.03 18.25
C PHE A 4 0.95 -13.66 16.91
N ALA A 5 0.36 -14.65 16.24
CA ALA A 5 -0.49 -14.42 15.07
C ALA A 5 -1.95 -14.43 15.52
N LEU A 6 -2.76 -13.56 14.92
CA LEU A 6 -4.20 -13.47 15.13
C LEU A 6 -4.92 -14.06 13.92
N ASN A 7 -5.74 -15.08 14.14
CA ASN A 7 -6.67 -15.54 13.13
C ASN A 7 -7.87 -14.58 13.08
N LYS A 8 -8.02 -13.87 11.95
CA LYS A 8 -9.06 -12.87 11.76
C LYS A 8 -10.48 -13.46 11.65
N ASN A 9 -10.60 -14.76 11.35
CA ASN A 9 -11.89 -15.42 11.16
C ASN A 9 -12.56 -15.79 12.48
N ASP A 10 -11.78 -16.18 13.48
CA ASP A 10 -12.28 -16.66 14.78
C ASP A 10 -11.79 -15.82 15.98
N GLY A 11 -10.90 -14.85 15.74
CA GLY A 11 -10.35 -13.96 16.76
C GLY A 11 -9.30 -14.60 17.67
N ASN A 12 -8.88 -15.84 17.40
CA ASN A 12 -7.94 -16.56 18.26
C ASN A 12 -6.50 -16.14 17.97
N SER A 13 -5.72 -15.90 19.03
CA SER A 13 -4.28 -15.68 18.94
C SER A 13 -3.50 -16.93 19.28
N PHE A 14 -2.43 -17.20 18.54
CA PHE A 14 -1.56 -18.36 18.77
C PHE A 14 -0.07 -17.97 18.67
N PRO A 15 0.81 -18.56 19.49
CA PRO A 15 2.23 -18.31 19.41
C PRO A 15 2.80 -18.94 18.14
N THR A 16 3.70 -18.23 17.46
CA THR A 16 4.34 -18.72 16.23
C THR A 16 5.76 -18.19 16.12
N HIS A 17 6.62 -18.97 15.47
CA HIS A 17 8.02 -18.61 15.27
C HIS A 17 8.14 -17.53 14.19
N ILE A 18 9.08 -16.60 14.37
CA ILE A 18 9.36 -15.54 13.39
C ILE A 18 9.61 -16.10 11.97
N ARG A 19 10.23 -17.28 11.88
CA ARG A 19 10.47 -17.98 10.60
C ARG A 19 9.19 -18.44 9.91
N ASN A 20 8.12 -18.69 10.65
CA ASN A 20 6.85 -19.16 10.12
C ASN A 20 5.91 -18.01 9.72
N ILE A 21 6.20 -16.77 10.17
CA ILE A 21 5.36 -15.59 9.92
C ILE A 21 6.03 -14.67 8.89
N ALA A 22 7.34 -14.45 9.02
CA ALA A 22 8.04 -13.34 8.37
C ALA A 22 9.01 -13.78 7.27
N SER A 23 9.10 -15.07 6.92
CA SER A 23 10.10 -15.55 5.97
C SER A 23 9.57 -16.69 5.11
N GLU A 24 8.91 -16.35 4.01
CA GLU A 24 8.89 -17.25 2.86
C GLU A 24 10.29 -17.25 2.25
N ASN A 25 11.00 -18.38 2.35
CA ASN A 25 12.35 -18.49 1.81
C ASN A 25 12.35 -18.29 0.29
N GLY A 26 13.09 -17.28 -0.19
CA GLY A 26 13.22 -17.02 -1.61
C GLY A 26 11.95 -16.51 -2.28
N PHE A 27 11.14 -15.73 -1.55
CA PHE A 27 9.94 -15.06 -2.05
C PHE A 27 10.20 -14.37 -3.39
N TYR A 28 11.27 -13.59 -3.51
CA TYR A 28 11.62 -12.86 -4.74
C TYR A 28 12.57 -13.60 -5.69
N ASN A 29 12.83 -14.89 -5.46
CA ASN A 29 13.73 -15.67 -6.30
C ASN A 29 13.00 -16.22 -7.53
N PHE A 30 13.62 -16.10 -8.70
CA PHE A 30 13.09 -16.61 -9.97
C PHE A 30 14.22 -17.15 -10.85
N ASP A 31 13.89 -18.08 -11.74
CA ASP A 31 14.86 -18.66 -12.66
C ASP A 31 14.81 -17.94 -14.02
N TYR A 32 15.97 -17.58 -14.55
CA TYR A 32 16.12 -16.95 -15.86
C TYR A 32 17.37 -17.49 -16.55
N LYS A 33 17.19 -18.11 -17.73
CA LYS A 33 18.29 -18.68 -18.53
C LYS A 33 19.24 -19.57 -17.72
N ASP A 34 18.67 -20.50 -16.97
CA ASP A 34 19.39 -21.46 -16.09
C ASP A 34 20.13 -20.84 -14.89
N GLU A 35 19.91 -19.55 -14.61
CA GLU A 35 20.42 -18.86 -13.42
C GLU A 35 19.27 -18.52 -12.46
N ARG A 36 19.51 -18.74 -11.16
CA ARG A 36 18.58 -18.32 -10.11
C ARG A 36 18.88 -16.89 -9.69
N LEU A 37 17.98 -15.96 -10.05
CA LEU A 37 18.07 -14.54 -9.74
C LEU A 37 17.12 -14.16 -8.60
N SER A 38 17.26 -12.94 -8.08
CA SER A 38 16.39 -12.38 -7.06
C SER A 38 16.28 -10.87 -7.18
N ILE A 39 15.07 -10.32 -7.00
CA ILE A 39 14.86 -8.87 -6.97
C ILE A 39 15.12 -8.24 -5.59
N GLU A 40 15.56 -9.00 -4.58
CA GLU A 40 15.93 -8.48 -3.26
C GLU A 40 17.01 -7.38 -3.35
N TYR A 41 18.03 -7.58 -4.19
CA TYR A 41 19.12 -6.63 -4.33
C TYR A 41 18.68 -5.25 -4.87
N PRO A 42 17.96 -5.13 -6.00
CA PRO A 42 17.46 -3.84 -6.46
C PRO A 42 16.43 -3.23 -5.50
N LEU A 43 15.63 -4.03 -4.79
CA LEU A 43 14.73 -3.52 -3.75
C LEU A 43 15.49 -2.90 -2.58
N ALA A 44 16.57 -3.53 -2.12
CA ALA A 44 17.44 -2.98 -1.07
C ALA A 44 18.09 -1.66 -1.49
N GLN A 45 18.54 -1.55 -2.74
CA GLN A 45 19.08 -0.29 -3.28
C GLN A 45 18.03 0.83 -3.29
N LEU A 46 16.78 0.50 -3.62
CA LEU A 46 15.68 1.47 -3.54
C LEU A 46 15.41 1.91 -2.10
N GLU A 47 15.40 0.97 -1.15
CA GLU A 47 15.24 1.26 0.28
C GLU A 47 16.38 2.16 0.81
N ASP A 48 17.63 1.94 0.39
CA ASP A 48 18.78 2.78 0.76
C ASP A 48 18.61 4.24 0.30
N VAL A 49 18.05 4.46 -0.89
CA VAL A 49 17.78 5.82 -1.40
C VAL A 49 16.62 6.45 -0.63
N ILE A 50 15.52 5.71 -0.47
CA ILE A 50 14.29 6.19 0.18
C ILE A 50 14.49 6.49 1.66
N SER A 51 15.30 5.71 2.36
CA SER A 51 15.56 5.89 3.79
C SER A 51 16.02 7.31 4.13
N LYS A 52 16.83 7.93 3.25
CA LYS A 52 17.33 9.30 3.41
C LYS A 52 16.20 10.33 3.29
N ILE A 53 15.28 10.11 2.34
CA ILE A 53 14.13 10.99 2.11
C ILE A 53 13.15 10.88 3.28
N ILE A 54 12.80 9.65 3.69
CA ILE A 54 11.91 9.40 4.83
C ILE A 54 12.52 9.96 6.12
N TYR A 55 13.81 9.72 6.37
CA TYR A 55 14.50 10.26 7.55
C TYR A 55 14.41 11.77 7.62
N LYS A 56 14.59 12.46 6.49
CA LYS A 56 14.47 13.92 6.41
C LYS A 56 13.05 14.39 6.74
N ILE A 57 12.03 13.75 6.16
CA ILE A 57 10.61 14.07 6.42
C ILE A 57 10.27 13.87 7.90
N ILE A 58 10.74 12.77 8.51
CA ILE A 58 10.52 12.49 9.92
C ILE A 58 11.25 13.51 10.81
N ALA A 59 12.53 13.78 10.53
CA ALA A 59 13.34 14.68 11.34
C ALA A 59 12.84 16.14 11.30
N GLU A 60 12.28 16.57 10.17
CA GLU A 60 11.72 17.91 10.00
C GLU A 60 10.22 17.98 10.32
N GLU A 61 9.56 16.83 10.51
CA GLU A 61 8.10 16.66 10.57
C GLU A 61 7.38 17.48 9.47
N SER A 62 7.95 17.49 8.27
CA SER A 62 7.54 18.40 7.21
C SER A 62 7.85 17.85 5.82
N LEU A 63 7.02 18.24 4.85
CA LEU A 63 7.23 18.00 3.42
C LEU A 63 7.86 19.21 2.71
N ALA A 64 8.13 20.31 3.42
CA ALA A 64 8.55 21.57 2.81
C ALA A 64 9.89 21.47 2.05
N SER A 65 10.76 20.57 2.50
CA SER A 65 12.08 20.34 1.91
C SER A 65 12.11 19.16 0.93
N THR A 66 10.97 18.50 0.72
CA THR A 66 10.82 17.37 -0.23
C THR A 66 10.83 17.93 -1.64
N THR A 67 11.87 17.59 -2.40
CA THR A 67 12.03 18.04 -3.78
C THR A 67 11.09 17.29 -4.74
N ASP A 68 10.95 17.80 -5.95
CA ASP A 68 10.23 17.12 -7.02
C ASP A 68 10.79 15.72 -7.30
N ASN A 69 12.12 15.62 -7.35
CA ASN A 69 12.83 14.35 -7.49
C ASN A 69 12.55 13.41 -6.30
N ASP A 70 12.53 13.91 -5.07
CA ASP A 70 12.17 13.10 -3.90
C ASP A 70 10.73 12.55 -4.02
N LYS A 71 9.79 13.35 -4.50
CA LYS A 71 8.40 12.92 -4.76
C LYS A 71 8.33 11.85 -5.83
N GLN A 72 9.09 11.96 -6.92
CA GLN A 72 9.14 10.95 -7.97
C GLN A 72 9.66 9.61 -7.43
N ILE A 73 10.78 9.64 -6.69
CA ILE A 73 11.38 8.45 -6.08
C ILE A 73 10.42 7.83 -5.05
N LEU A 74 9.83 8.64 -4.16
CA LEU A 74 8.83 8.15 -3.20
C LEU A 74 7.60 7.55 -3.90
N SER A 75 7.12 8.15 -4.98
CA SER A 75 5.96 7.62 -5.74
C SER A 75 6.26 6.26 -6.37
N PHE A 76 7.46 6.09 -6.92
CA PHE A 76 7.92 4.79 -7.41
C PHE A 76 8.02 3.77 -6.27
N PHE A 77 8.63 4.16 -5.14
CA PHE A 77 8.71 3.30 -3.97
C PHE A 77 7.34 2.87 -3.44
N LEU A 78 6.39 3.80 -3.31
CA LEU A 78 5.03 3.48 -2.89
C LEU A 78 4.34 2.50 -3.86
N SER A 79 4.60 2.64 -5.15
CA SER A 79 4.09 1.70 -6.15
C SER A 79 4.65 0.29 -5.93
N VAL A 80 5.95 0.18 -5.66
CA VAL A 80 6.60 -1.10 -5.30
C VAL A 80 6.00 -1.66 -4.01
N GLN A 81 5.87 -0.85 -2.95
CA GLN A 81 5.31 -1.27 -1.66
C GLN A 81 3.86 -1.76 -1.79
N LYS A 82 3.08 -1.19 -2.72
CA LYS A 82 1.69 -1.59 -2.95
C LYS A 82 1.58 -3.00 -3.55
N ILE A 83 2.58 -3.42 -4.33
CA ILE A 83 2.54 -4.64 -5.15
C ILE A 83 3.33 -5.79 -4.52
N ARG A 84 4.44 -5.51 -3.82
CA ARG A 84 5.43 -6.53 -3.43
C ARG A 84 4.94 -7.56 -2.40
N GLY A 85 3.84 -7.31 -1.71
CA GLY A 85 3.34 -8.17 -0.63
C GLY A 85 2.67 -9.47 -1.09
N ASN A 86 2.51 -10.42 -0.17
CA ASN A 86 1.81 -11.69 -0.46
C ASN A 86 0.34 -11.49 -0.87
N SER A 87 -0.29 -10.39 -0.44
CA SER A 87 -1.67 -10.05 -0.82
C SER A 87 -1.88 -9.98 -2.33
N THR A 88 -0.87 -9.57 -3.11
CA THR A 88 -0.91 -9.60 -4.58
C THR A 88 -0.98 -11.03 -5.10
N ARG A 89 -0.20 -11.95 -4.53
CA ARG A 89 -0.22 -13.37 -4.92
C ARG A 89 -1.53 -14.03 -4.57
N GLU A 90 -2.06 -13.78 -3.38
CA GLU A 90 -3.38 -14.27 -2.98
C GLU A 90 -4.47 -13.75 -3.93
N THR A 91 -4.43 -12.45 -4.28
CA THR A 91 -5.37 -11.88 -5.25
C THR A 91 -5.28 -12.58 -6.62
N LEU A 92 -4.07 -12.84 -7.12
CA LEU A 92 -3.88 -13.57 -8.38
C LEU A 92 -4.43 -15.00 -8.31
N LYS A 93 -4.18 -15.72 -7.20
CA LYS A 93 -4.71 -17.08 -6.96
C LYS A 93 -6.25 -17.08 -6.92
N GLU A 94 -6.84 -16.16 -6.16
CA GLU A 94 -8.30 -16.03 -6.04
C GLU A 94 -8.94 -15.68 -7.38
N MET A 95 -8.37 -14.74 -8.14
CA MET A 95 -8.85 -14.39 -9.47
C MET A 95 -8.80 -15.59 -10.44
N ASN A 96 -7.70 -16.35 -10.43
CA ASN A 96 -7.56 -17.56 -11.24
C ASN A 96 -8.64 -18.60 -10.88
N GLN A 97 -8.83 -18.87 -9.58
CA GLN A 97 -9.85 -19.82 -9.08
C GLN A 97 -11.27 -19.40 -9.46
N LEU A 98 -11.60 -18.10 -9.32
CA LEU A 98 -12.91 -17.57 -9.68
C LEU A 98 -13.18 -17.70 -11.18
N LEU A 99 -12.18 -17.42 -12.02
CA LEU A 99 -12.30 -17.54 -13.46
C LEU A 99 -12.48 -19.00 -13.89
N MET A 100 -11.69 -19.93 -13.32
CA MET A 100 -11.87 -21.37 -13.55
C MET A 100 -13.27 -21.83 -13.20
N LYS A 101 -13.75 -21.47 -12.00
CA LYS A 101 -15.08 -21.85 -11.52
C LYS A 101 -16.16 -21.31 -12.45
N HIS A 102 -16.05 -20.05 -12.86
CA HIS A 102 -17.02 -19.43 -13.76
C HIS A 102 -17.10 -20.15 -15.12
N LEU A 103 -15.95 -20.52 -15.69
CA LEU A 103 -15.90 -21.30 -16.94
C LEU A 103 -16.56 -22.67 -16.77
N MET A 104 -16.28 -23.37 -15.67
CA MET A 104 -16.93 -24.67 -15.37
C MET A 104 -18.44 -24.53 -15.18
N ASP A 105 -18.90 -23.49 -14.49
CA ASP A 105 -20.32 -23.20 -14.28
C ASP A 105 -21.06 -22.91 -15.60
N MET A 106 -20.34 -22.39 -16.61
CA MET A 106 -20.84 -22.23 -17.98
C MET A 106 -20.81 -23.53 -18.81
N GLY A 107 -20.33 -24.64 -18.25
CA GLY A 107 -20.16 -25.91 -18.95
C GLY A 107 -18.94 -25.96 -19.88
N ALA A 108 -18.04 -24.98 -19.79
CA ALA A 108 -16.78 -24.99 -20.52
C ALA A 108 -15.71 -25.79 -19.76
N ASP A 109 -14.80 -26.38 -20.51
CA ASP A 109 -13.57 -26.97 -19.96
C ASP A 109 -12.48 -25.88 -20.00
N PRO A 110 -12.03 -25.34 -18.85
CA PRO A 110 -11.06 -24.24 -18.82
C PRO A 110 -9.78 -24.56 -19.61
N SER A 111 -9.35 -25.82 -19.63
CA SER A 111 -8.14 -26.24 -20.37
C SER A 111 -8.25 -26.11 -21.89
N LYS A 112 -9.47 -25.94 -22.41
CA LYS A 112 -9.76 -25.82 -23.84
C LYS A 112 -10.15 -24.40 -24.25
N VAL A 113 -10.18 -23.46 -23.30
CA VAL A 113 -10.51 -22.06 -23.58
C VAL A 113 -9.27 -21.36 -24.11
N GLU A 114 -9.33 -20.85 -25.34
CA GLU A 114 -8.24 -20.09 -25.95
C GLU A 114 -7.91 -18.86 -25.11
N GLY A 115 -6.63 -18.65 -24.81
CA GLY A 115 -6.15 -17.53 -23.99
C GLY A 115 -6.31 -17.71 -22.48
N PHE A 116 -6.95 -18.79 -22.02
CA PHE A 116 -6.97 -19.14 -20.60
C PHE A 116 -5.82 -20.09 -20.26
N GLN A 117 -5.02 -19.72 -19.27
CA GLN A 117 -4.02 -20.59 -18.67
C GLN A 117 -4.30 -20.65 -17.17
N ASN A 118 -4.42 -21.87 -16.64
CA ASN A 118 -4.47 -22.07 -15.20
C ASN A 118 -3.13 -21.64 -14.61
N LEU A 119 -3.15 -20.74 -13.61
CA LEU A 119 -1.95 -20.30 -12.93
C LEU A 119 -1.58 -21.29 -11.82
N GLU A 120 -0.43 -21.93 -11.95
CA GLU A 120 0.19 -22.68 -10.86
C GLU A 120 0.98 -21.74 -9.92
N GLU A 121 1.50 -22.25 -8.80
CA GLU A 121 2.19 -21.41 -7.81
C GLU A 121 3.41 -20.67 -8.39
N ASP A 122 4.18 -21.34 -9.24
CA ASP A 122 5.35 -20.73 -9.91
C ASP A 122 4.93 -19.66 -10.92
N ASP A 123 3.79 -19.81 -11.60
CA ASP A 123 3.25 -18.80 -12.51
C ASP A 123 2.83 -17.55 -11.72
N VAL A 124 2.09 -17.73 -10.61
CA VAL A 124 1.69 -16.63 -9.71
C VAL A 124 2.92 -15.91 -9.18
N LYS A 125 3.95 -16.65 -8.78
CA LYS A 125 5.20 -16.07 -8.30
C LYS A 125 5.86 -15.22 -9.38
N LYS A 126 6.03 -15.75 -10.59
CA LYS A 126 6.64 -15.06 -11.71
C LYS A 126 5.87 -13.79 -12.09
N ILE A 127 4.55 -13.89 -12.25
CA ILE A 127 3.68 -12.74 -12.55
C ILE A 127 3.80 -11.68 -11.44
N SER A 128 3.83 -12.09 -10.16
CA SER A 128 3.97 -11.14 -9.05
C SER A 128 5.30 -10.38 -9.10
N ILE A 129 6.39 -11.04 -9.49
CA ILE A 129 7.71 -10.41 -9.65
C ILE A 129 7.71 -9.47 -10.85
N GLU A 130 7.13 -9.87 -11.99
CA GLU A 130 6.95 -9.03 -13.17
C GLU A 130 6.15 -7.76 -12.83
N MET A 131 5.07 -7.90 -12.05
CA MET A 131 4.29 -6.75 -11.58
C MET A 131 5.09 -5.78 -10.69
N VAL A 132 6.03 -6.29 -9.88
CA VAL A 132 6.93 -5.44 -9.08
C VAL A 132 7.95 -4.72 -9.98
N LEU A 133 8.48 -5.40 -11.00
CA LEU A 133 9.38 -4.80 -11.98
C LEU A 133 8.69 -3.70 -12.81
N ASP A 134 7.40 -3.89 -13.11
CA ASP A 134 6.55 -2.91 -13.80
C ASP A 134 5.81 -1.95 -12.85
N ALA A 135 6.28 -1.81 -11.60
CA ALA A 135 5.61 -0.96 -10.60
C ALA A 135 5.62 0.53 -10.96
N ASP A 136 6.58 0.97 -11.77
CA ASP A 136 6.74 2.36 -12.21
C ASP A 136 5.49 2.93 -12.89
N ARG A 137 4.72 2.11 -13.60
CA ARG A 137 3.46 2.49 -14.25
C ARG A 137 2.42 3.04 -13.27
N PHE A 138 2.55 2.73 -11.97
CA PHE A 138 1.63 3.22 -10.95
C PHE A 138 2.10 4.51 -10.26
N ALA A 139 3.37 4.88 -10.41
CA ALA A 139 3.96 6.04 -9.75
C ALA A 139 3.20 7.36 -10.05
N PRO A 140 2.74 7.63 -11.29
CA PRO A 140 1.95 8.83 -11.57
C PRO A 140 0.70 8.96 -10.70
N TYR A 141 0.05 7.84 -10.32
CA TYR A 141 -1.16 7.89 -9.50
C TYR A 141 -0.90 8.27 -8.03
N PHE A 142 0.34 8.19 -7.56
CA PHE A 142 0.75 8.74 -6.26
C PHE A 142 1.29 10.16 -6.40
N TYR A 143 2.07 10.39 -7.46
CA TYR A 143 2.73 11.67 -7.72
C TYR A 143 1.72 12.79 -7.98
N ASP A 144 0.71 12.54 -8.83
CA ASP A 144 -0.31 13.53 -9.24
C ASP A 144 -1.44 13.69 -8.20
N LYS A 145 -1.07 13.80 -6.93
CA LYS A 145 -1.99 13.98 -5.80
C LYS A 145 -1.48 15.03 -4.82
N THR A 146 -2.36 15.49 -3.94
CA THR A 146 -1.95 16.35 -2.84
C THR A 146 -1.31 15.51 -1.74
N TRP A 147 -0.14 15.94 -1.26
CA TRP A 147 0.62 15.24 -0.22
C TRP A 147 0.51 16.01 1.09
N LEU A 148 0.11 15.32 2.14
CA LEU A 148 -0.10 15.83 3.48
C LEU A 148 0.66 14.94 4.47
N LEU A 149 0.96 15.49 5.63
CA LEU A 149 1.61 14.77 6.71
C LEU A 149 0.69 14.80 7.92
N TYR A 150 0.30 13.63 8.42
CA TYR A 150 -0.53 13.51 9.61
C TYR A 150 0.30 12.98 10.77
N ARG A 151 0.04 13.54 11.95
CA ARG A 151 0.70 13.17 13.20
C ARG A 151 -0.33 12.63 14.19
N THR A 152 0.06 11.61 14.94
CA THR A 152 -0.66 11.11 16.12
C THR A 152 0.25 11.18 17.35
N GLU A 153 -0.28 10.81 18.51
CA GLU A 153 0.47 10.74 19.77
C GLU A 153 1.18 9.40 19.97
N GLU A 154 2.24 9.39 20.77
CA GLU A 154 2.94 8.16 21.20
C GLU A 154 2.02 7.21 21.99
N SER A 155 0.99 7.75 22.64
CA SER A 155 -0.03 7.00 23.38
C SER A 155 -0.96 6.20 22.44
N LEU A 156 -1.08 6.63 21.18
CA LEU A 156 -1.95 6.08 20.16
C LEU A 156 -1.21 6.01 18.81
N PRO A 157 -0.19 5.13 18.70
CA PRO A 157 0.61 5.03 17.49
C PRO A 157 -0.21 4.43 16.33
N PHE A 158 0.21 4.72 15.11
CA PHE A 158 -0.32 4.07 13.92
C PHE A 158 -0.12 2.56 13.97
N ILE A 159 -1.19 1.83 13.63
CA ILE A 159 -1.16 0.37 13.55
C ILE A 159 -0.91 -0.01 12.08
N ILE A 160 0.08 -0.86 11.85
CA ILE A 160 0.44 -1.33 10.51
C ILE A 160 0.10 -2.81 10.32
N SER A 161 -0.02 -3.22 9.06
CA SER A 161 -0.07 -4.61 8.64
C SER A 161 1.13 -4.92 7.75
N ASP A 162 1.27 -6.17 7.30
CA ASP A 162 2.32 -6.56 6.35
C ASP A 162 2.22 -5.81 5.00
N THR A 163 1.08 -5.18 4.70
CA THR A 163 0.92 -4.23 3.60
C THR A 163 0.92 -2.80 4.15
N PRO A 164 2.00 -2.03 3.95
CA PRO A 164 2.15 -0.72 4.59
C PRO A 164 1.33 0.39 3.92
N ILE A 165 0.74 0.13 2.74
CA ILE A 165 -0.10 1.09 2.03
C ILE A 165 -1.56 0.73 2.20
N THR A 166 -2.32 1.66 2.77
CA THR A 166 -3.76 1.55 2.94
C THR A 166 -4.49 2.53 2.02
N LEU A 167 -5.66 2.12 1.54
CA LEU A 167 -6.53 2.92 0.70
C LEU A 167 -7.86 3.09 1.44
N GLN A 168 -8.35 4.33 1.46
CA GLN A 168 -9.63 4.70 2.05
C GLN A 168 -10.39 5.59 1.08
N ASN A 169 -11.71 5.41 1.00
CA ASN A 169 -12.56 6.31 0.24
C ASN A 169 -13.90 6.47 0.96
N SER A 170 -14.25 7.71 1.29
CA SER A 170 -15.52 8.04 1.96
C SER A 170 -16.68 8.21 0.96
N ASN A 171 -16.39 8.29 -0.34
CA ASN A 171 -17.43 8.37 -1.37
C ASN A 171 -18.09 7.01 -1.57
N ASP A 172 -19.42 7.02 -1.64
CA ASP A 172 -20.23 5.86 -1.99
C ASP A 172 -20.41 5.76 -3.51
N PHE A 173 -20.07 4.60 -4.07
CA PHE A 173 -20.22 4.28 -5.49
C PHE A 173 -21.22 3.13 -5.71
N GLY A 174 -22.05 2.82 -4.70
CA GLY A 174 -23.06 1.78 -4.76
C GLY A 174 -22.42 0.39 -4.95
N PHE A 175 -22.77 -0.27 -6.05
CA PHE A 175 -22.29 -1.62 -6.35
C PHE A 175 -20.86 -1.68 -6.90
N PHE A 176 -20.26 -0.53 -7.24
CA PHE A 176 -18.89 -0.46 -7.77
C PHE A 176 -17.86 -0.31 -6.65
N GLY A 177 -16.69 -0.90 -6.83
CA GLY A 177 -15.57 -0.73 -5.91
C GLY A 177 -15.10 0.73 -5.87
N ASN A 178 -14.76 1.21 -4.68
CA ASN A 178 -14.32 2.60 -4.45
C ASN A 178 -12.84 2.73 -4.04
N LEU A 179 -12.11 1.61 -3.98
CA LEU A 179 -10.71 1.53 -3.55
C LEU A 179 -9.77 1.29 -4.75
N GLY A 180 -9.42 2.36 -5.45
CA GLY A 180 -8.43 2.32 -6.53
C GLY A 180 -7.61 3.62 -6.58
N LEU A 181 -6.35 3.52 -7.01
CA LEU A 181 -5.40 4.66 -6.99
C LEU A 181 -5.87 5.88 -7.80
N ASN A 182 -6.78 5.69 -8.76
CA ASN A 182 -7.35 6.75 -9.59
C ASN A 182 -8.86 6.98 -9.36
N VAL A 183 -9.44 6.45 -8.28
CA VAL A 183 -10.86 6.68 -7.95
C VAL A 183 -11.01 8.07 -7.33
N PRO A 184 -12.01 8.88 -7.75
CA PRO A 184 -12.29 10.17 -7.12
C PRO A 184 -12.53 10.03 -5.61
N GLY A 185 -11.88 10.89 -4.83
CA GLY A 185 -11.95 10.88 -3.37
C GLY A 185 -11.04 9.88 -2.69
N ILE A 186 -10.18 9.15 -3.43
CA ILE A 186 -9.25 8.21 -2.80
C ILE A 186 -8.26 8.93 -1.87
N GLU A 187 -8.07 8.36 -0.70
CA GLU A 187 -7.04 8.72 0.26
C GLU A 187 -6.11 7.51 0.42
N ILE A 188 -4.81 7.76 0.40
CA ILE A 188 -3.79 6.73 0.49
C ILE A 188 -2.88 7.08 1.65
N TYR A 189 -2.64 6.13 2.55
CA TYR A 189 -1.78 6.35 3.72
C TYR A 189 -0.60 5.40 3.74
N PHE A 190 0.57 5.98 4.03
CA PHE A 190 1.83 5.28 4.21
C PHE A 190 2.52 5.75 5.50
N PRO A 191 2.44 4.96 6.59
CA PRO A 191 3.12 5.26 7.85
C PRO A 191 4.64 5.37 7.66
N LEU A 192 5.21 6.49 8.13
CA LEU A 192 6.65 6.77 8.10
C LEU A 192 7.32 6.42 9.43
N SER A 193 6.60 6.63 10.53
CA SER A 193 7.00 6.30 11.90
C SER A 193 5.78 5.85 12.71
N PRO A 194 5.93 5.43 13.99
CA PRO A 194 4.79 5.15 14.86
C PRO A 194 3.82 6.33 15.00
N THR A 195 4.30 7.57 14.86
CA THR A 195 3.51 8.79 15.10
C THR A 195 3.31 9.65 13.87
N LEU A 196 3.90 9.32 12.72
CA LEU A 196 3.87 10.12 11.50
C LEU A 196 3.46 9.29 10.29
N THR A 197 2.49 9.76 9.52
CA THR A 197 2.04 9.10 8.28
C THR A 197 1.96 10.08 7.12
N LEU A 198 2.42 9.64 5.95
CA LEU A 198 2.24 10.33 4.69
C LEU A 198 0.84 10.04 4.16
N ALA A 199 0.03 11.08 3.99
CA ALA A 199 -1.29 11.02 3.39
C ALA A 199 -1.23 11.58 1.96
N ILE A 200 -1.67 10.79 0.99
CA ILE A 200 -1.64 11.12 -0.44
C ILE A 200 -3.09 11.12 -0.92
N VAL A 201 -3.65 12.31 -1.03
CA VAL A 201 -5.09 12.54 -1.16
C VAL A 201 -5.46 13.00 -2.57
N CYS A 202 -6.54 12.45 -3.10
CA CYS A 202 -7.04 12.81 -4.43
C CYS A 202 -7.33 14.30 -4.52
N ASN A 203 -6.95 14.94 -5.63
CA ASN A 203 -7.16 16.37 -5.84
C ASN A 203 -8.65 16.75 -5.83
N SER A 204 -9.56 15.80 -6.06
CA SER A 204 -11.01 16.03 -5.91
C SER A 204 -11.42 16.41 -4.48
N LEU A 205 -10.57 16.15 -3.48
CA LEU A 205 -10.81 16.51 -2.08
C LEU A 205 -10.26 17.89 -1.70
N GLU A 206 -9.48 18.55 -2.57
CA GLU A 206 -8.85 19.85 -2.26
C GLU A 206 -9.85 20.92 -1.83
N GLY A 207 -11.05 20.95 -2.45
CA GLY A 207 -12.11 21.87 -2.07
C GLY A 207 -12.54 21.69 -0.61
N SER A 208 -12.77 20.44 -0.21
CA SER A 208 -13.14 20.07 1.16
C SER A 208 -12.06 20.46 2.16
N PHE A 209 -10.78 20.24 1.83
CA PHE A 209 -9.65 20.65 2.69
C PHE A 209 -9.56 22.18 2.83
N ARG A 210 -9.71 22.94 1.74
CA ARG A 210 -9.70 24.41 1.78
C ARG A 210 -10.84 24.94 2.65
N ASP A 211 -12.01 24.34 2.59
CA ASP A 211 -13.16 24.77 3.39
C ASP A 211 -13.03 24.35 4.86
N ALA A 212 -12.43 23.19 5.15
CA ALA A 212 -12.07 22.78 6.50
C ALA A 212 -11.05 23.74 7.13
N GLN A 213 -10.02 24.16 6.38
CA GLN A 213 -9.03 25.13 6.86
C GLN A 213 -9.67 26.48 7.20
N LYS A 214 -10.53 27.02 6.33
CA LYS A 214 -11.25 28.28 6.62
C LYS A 214 -12.08 28.18 7.90
N LYS A 215 -12.74 27.04 8.14
CA LYS A 215 -13.50 26.81 9.37
C LYS A 215 -12.59 26.76 10.59
N TYR A 216 -11.46 26.05 10.49
CA TYR A 216 -10.46 26.00 11.54
C TYR A 216 -9.91 27.39 11.89
N ASP A 217 -9.53 28.17 10.87
CA ASP A 217 -9.02 29.54 11.05
C ASP A 217 -10.08 30.45 11.67
N PHE A 218 -11.36 30.28 11.30
CA PHE A 218 -12.45 31.03 11.91
C PHE A 218 -12.62 30.69 13.40
N ILE A 219 -12.61 29.40 13.76
CA ILE A 219 -12.76 28.95 15.15
C ILE A 219 -11.58 29.43 16.00
N THR A 220 -10.35 29.25 15.52
CA THR A 220 -9.14 29.62 16.25
C THR A 220 -8.98 31.13 16.46
N ASN A 221 -9.43 31.94 15.49
CA ASN A 221 -9.47 33.40 15.65
C ASN A 221 -10.56 33.88 16.61
N TYR A 222 -11.60 33.07 16.85
CA TYR A 222 -12.74 33.46 17.69
C TYR A 222 -12.61 32.98 19.14
N ASP A 223 -12.10 31.76 19.36
CA ASP A 223 -11.81 31.23 20.69
C ASP A 223 -10.57 30.31 20.68
N PRO A 224 -9.39 30.84 21.06
CA PRO A 224 -8.15 30.09 21.08
C PRO A 224 -8.14 28.90 22.06
N LYS A 225 -9.03 28.88 23.06
CA LYS A 225 -9.05 27.85 24.11
C LYS A 225 -9.68 26.54 23.67
N LEU A 226 -10.48 26.54 22.59
CA LEU A 226 -11.06 25.32 22.02
C LEU A 226 -10.00 24.32 21.54
N LEU A 227 -8.74 24.75 21.33
CA LEU A 227 -7.64 23.86 20.94
C LEU A 227 -7.01 23.10 22.11
N GLU A 228 -7.26 23.51 23.36
CA GLU A 228 -6.75 22.78 24.54
C GLU A 228 -7.49 21.44 24.73
N ASP A 229 -8.69 21.27 24.16
CA ASP A 229 -9.47 20.04 24.23
C ASP A 229 -9.14 19.01 23.13
N PHE A 230 -8.28 19.37 22.17
CA PHE A 230 -7.85 18.50 21.05
C PHE A 230 -6.37 18.08 21.11
N ASN A 231 -5.66 18.40 22.20
CA ASN A 231 -4.26 17.99 22.46
C ASN A 231 -4.16 17.07 23.69
#